data_AF-A0A7V8F9L4-F1
#
_entry.id   AF-A0A7V8F9L4-F1
#
_cell.length_a   1.000
_cell.length_b   1.000
_cell.length_c   1.000
_cell.angle_alpha   90.00
_cell.angle_beta   90.00
_cell.angle_gamma   90.00
#
_symmetry.space_group_name_H-M   'P 1'
#
loop_
_entity.id
_entity.type
_entity.pdbx_description
1 polymer ?
#
loop_
_entity_poly.entity_id
_entity_poly.type
_entity_poly.pdbx_seq_one_letter_code
_entity_poly.pdbx_strand_id
1 'polypeptide(L)'
;MHRSGIRMPTSSLEWAGTRIPRNGRLDGDIAYVKHGVGCAVYLPDGEVDFDFGRRGEINGFDAWRLLRFARERLSTYGFESEDTLDGYFKTAVSEGHLVCPDYTLYYFANLPRQLAIDIDCRLPEDNLPARNLDIVLVLHSHYFYAADLMLENYDNLHRKWEKNNSLSHRKIIDMQLYMSSWLGFLAVTCEGFENLRMHLLLLNSRPADFNKLIPKSDALGKLIKRHRNPLREFRNKTFHLREDPEAIRRFFDPHANRLLWARELHDAFADFFNSYRVKCECHYANNGR
;
A
#
# COMPACT_ATOMS: atom_id res chain seq x y z
N MET A 1 10.96 3.70 -16.81
CA MET A 1 11.60 4.37 -15.64
C MET A 1 11.78 3.41 -14.46
N HIS A 2 10.71 2.82 -13.91
CA HIS A 2 10.83 1.91 -12.75
C HIS A 2 11.84 0.78 -12.95
N ARG A 3 11.78 0.06 -14.08
CA ARG A 3 12.72 -1.02 -14.43
C ARG A 3 14.19 -0.56 -14.53
N SER A 4 14.43 0.74 -14.60
CA SER A 4 15.76 1.34 -14.65
C SER A 4 16.27 1.76 -13.27
N GLY A 5 15.67 1.23 -12.20
CA GLY A 5 16.00 1.57 -10.81
C GLY A 5 15.54 2.95 -10.36
N ILE A 6 14.70 3.64 -11.15
CA ILE A 6 14.14 4.94 -10.77
C ILE A 6 12.89 4.71 -9.94
N ARG A 7 12.92 5.09 -8.67
CA ARG A 7 11.76 5.01 -7.77
C ARG A 7 10.62 5.89 -8.28
N MET A 8 9.43 5.32 -8.39
CA MET A 8 8.23 6.05 -8.81
C MET A 8 7.71 6.96 -7.69
N PRO A 9 7.34 8.21 -8.01
CA PRO A 9 6.96 9.21 -7.01
C PRO A 9 5.52 9.02 -6.53
N THR A 10 5.25 9.33 -5.26
CA THR A 10 3.91 9.45 -4.67
C THR A 10 3.30 10.84 -4.86
N SER A 11 4.06 11.80 -5.40
CA SER A 11 3.60 13.15 -5.72
C SER A 11 4.50 13.83 -6.76
N SER A 12 3.95 14.81 -7.47
CA SER A 12 4.71 15.69 -8.38
C SER A 12 5.89 16.40 -7.68
N LEU A 13 5.70 16.81 -6.42
CA LEU A 13 6.73 17.44 -5.60
C LEU A 13 7.86 16.47 -5.22
N GLU A 14 7.52 15.23 -4.88
CA GLU A 14 8.53 14.20 -4.64
C GLU A 14 9.35 13.96 -5.92
N TRP A 15 8.69 13.86 -7.08
CA TRP A 15 9.38 13.72 -8.36
C TRP A 15 10.35 14.87 -8.64
N ALA A 16 9.87 16.11 -8.48
CA ALA A 16 10.69 17.31 -8.66
C ALA A 16 11.96 17.26 -7.79
N GLY A 17 11.82 16.82 -6.53
CA GLY A 17 12.91 16.68 -5.56
C GLY A 17 13.82 15.46 -5.73
N THR A 18 13.55 14.55 -6.67
CA THR A 18 14.43 13.39 -6.91
C THR A 18 15.82 13.82 -7.38
N ARG A 19 16.85 13.07 -6.98
CA ARG A 19 18.25 13.31 -7.34
C ARG A 19 18.71 12.53 -8.57
N ILE A 20 17.79 12.06 -9.41
CA ILE A 20 18.19 11.39 -10.65
C ILE A 20 18.81 12.41 -11.62
N PRO A 21 19.76 12.01 -12.48
CA PRO A 21 20.33 12.90 -13.49
C PRO A 21 19.26 13.52 -14.38
N ARG A 22 19.48 14.77 -14.81
CA ARG A 22 18.58 15.49 -15.72
C ARG A 22 18.39 14.74 -17.03
N ASN A 23 19.45 14.14 -17.56
CA ASN A 23 19.41 13.32 -18.77
C ASN A 23 20.03 11.96 -18.46
N GLY A 24 19.53 10.90 -19.08
CA GLY A 24 20.11 9.57 -18.93
C GLY A 24 19.49 8.54 -19.86
N ARG A 25 19.80 7.26 -19.60
CA ARG A 25 19.26 6.11 -20.32
C ARG A 25 18.44 5.25 -19.39
N LEU A 26 17.28 4.83 -19.86
CA LEU A 26 16.43 3.83 -19.23
C LEU A 26 16.78 2.44 -19.80
N ASP A 27 16.10 1.44 -19.26
CA ASP A 27 16.12 0.07 -19.77
C ASP A 27 15.74 0.06 -21.26
N GLY A 28 16.41 -0.78 -22.06
CA GLY A 28 16.28 -0.76 -23.53
C GLY A 28 16.96 0.42 -24.23
N ASP A 29 17.92 1.09 -23.59
CA ASP A 29 18.66 2.27 -24.10
C ASP A 29 17.76 3.47 -24.47
N ILE A 30 16.57 3.55 -23.86
CA ILE A 30 15.62 4.65 -24.08
C ILE A 30 16.16 5.92 -23.41
N ALA A 31 16.39 6.97 -24.19
CA ALA A 31 16.81 8.25 -23.64
C ALA A 31 15.68 8.93 -22.85
N TYR A 32 16.03 9.61 -21.76
CA TYR A 32 15.09 10.41 -20.99
C TYR A 32 15.68 11.78 -20.62
N VAL A 33 14.78 12.76 -20.44
CA VAL A 33 15.08 14.10 -19.96
C VAL A 33 14.09 14.47 -18.87
N LYS A 34 14.55 14.53 -17.61
CA LYS A 34 13.77 15.04 -16.48
C LYS A 34 13.62 16.56 -16.60
N HIS A 35 12.42 17.06 -16.34
CA HIS A 35 12.09 18.48 -16.21
C HIS A 35 11.11 18.67 -15.05
N GLY A 36 11.04 19.87 -14.46
CA GLY A 36 10.06 20.25 -13.43
C GLY A 36 9.48 19.10 -12.61
N VAL A 37 8.19 18.85 -12.82
CA VAL A 37 7.42 17.75 -12.21
C VAL A 37 7.19 16.55 -13.15
N GLY A 38 7.96 16.44 -14.23
CA GLY A 38 7.76 15.45 -15.29
C GLY A 38 9.02 14.89 -15.93
N CYS A 39 8.83 14.19 -17.04
CA CYS A 39 9.90 13.61 -17.84
C CYS A 39 9.49 13.49 -19.31
N ALA A 40 10.43 13.75 -20.21
CA ALA A 40 10.35 13.34 -21.60
C ALA A 40 11.11 12.02 -21.78
N VAL A 41 10.53 11.07 -22.51
CA VAL A 41 11.18 9.82 -22.91
C VAL A 41 11.14 9.68 -24.43
N TYR A 42 12.23 9.18 -25.01
CA TYR A 42 12.41 9.03 -26.45
C TYR A 42 12.32 7.55 -26.81
N LEU A 43 11.10 7.09 -27.08
CA LEU A 43 10.82 5.71 -27.48
C LEU A 43 11.13 5.53 -28.98
N PRO A 44 11.30 4.29 -29.46
CA PRO A 44 11.48 4.01 -30.90
C PRO A 44 10.37 4.62 -31.77
N ASP A 45 9.14 4.63 -31.28
CA ASP A 45 7.96 5.10 -32.02
C ASP A 45 7.63 6.60 -31.78
N GLY A 46 8.46 7.30 -31.01
CA GLY A 46 8.31 8.73 -30.78
C GLY A 46 8.58 9.19 -29.34
N GLU A 47 8.50 10.50 -29.16
CA GLU A 47 8.66 11.13 -27.84
C GLU A 47 7.36 11.10 -27.06
N VAL A 48 7.46 10.84 -25.75
CA VAL A 48 6.38 11.03 -24.78
C VAL A 48 6.85 12.00 -23.71
N ASP A 49 6.23 13.19 -23.65
CA ASP A 49 6.41 14.16 -22.56
C ASP A 49 5.21 14.08 -21.62
N PHE A 50 5.48 13.93 -20.32
CA PHE A 50 4.45 13.85 -19.30
C PHE A 50 4.89 14.54 -18.02
N ASP A 51 3.92 15.05 -17.28
CA ASP A 51 4.10 15.49 -15.89
C ASP A 51 3.41 14.51 -14.95
N PHE A 52 3.99 14.31 -13.77
CA PHE A 52 3.28 13.64 -12.70
C PHE A 52 2.24 14.59 -12.10
N GLY A 53 1.04 14.08 -11.86
CA GLY A 53 -0.01 14.79 -11.13
C GLY A 53 0.35 15.00 -9.66
N ARG A 54 -0.47 15.76 -8.95
CA ARG A 54 -0.23 16.16 -7.56
C ARG A 54 0.03 14.98 -6.62
N ARG A 55 -0.61 13.84 -6.86
CA ARG A 55 -0.48 12.59 -6.10
C ARG A 55 0.29 11.52 -6.86
N GLY A 56 1.09 11.92 -7.85
CA GLY A 56 1.85 11.01 -8.68
C GLY A 56 1.02 10.36 -9.79
N GLU A 57 -0.09 10.99 -10.20
CA GLU A 57 -0.89 10.52 -11.32
C GLU A 57 -0.08 10.54 -12.63
N ILE A 58 -0.31 9.56 -13.51
CA ILE A 58 0.43 9.40 -14.78
C ILE A 58 -0.46 9.59 -16.02
N ASN A 59 -1.78 9.71 -15.82
CA ASN A 59 -2.75 9.84 -16.90
C ASN A 59 -3.31 11.26 -17.05
N GLY A 60 -2.58 12.25 -16.51
CA GLY A 60 -2.86 13.67 -16.70
C GLY A 60 -2.17 14.20 -17.96
N PHE A 61 -2.85 15.07 -18.70
CA PHE A 61 -2.33 15.66 -19.93
C PHE A 61 -2.91 17.06 -20.17
N ASP A 62 -2.38 17.75 -21.18
CA ASP A 62 -2.91 19.00 -21.71
C ASP A 62 -2.85 18.98 -23.24
N ALA A 63 -3.46 19.97 -23.88
CA ALA A 63 -3.48 20.07 -25.34
C ALA A 63 -2.07 20.13 -25.94
N TRP A 64 -1.15 20.85 -25.29
CA TRP A 64 0.23 20.98 -25.76
C TRP A 64 0.98 19.65 -25.79
N ARG A 65 0.81 18.80 -24.78
CA ARG A 65 1.39 17.45 -24.74
C ARG A 65 0.80 16.53 -25.79
N LEU A 66 -0.51 16.61 -26.05
CA LEU A 66 -1.15 15.85 -27.12
C LEU A 66 -0.60 16.26 -28.49
N LEU A 67 -0.46 17.56 -28.73
CA LEU A 67 0.15 18.09 -29.96
C LEU A 67 1.60 17.61 -30.10
N ARG A 68 2.39 17.69 -29.02
CA ARG A 68 3.79 17.24 -29.02
C ARG A 68 3.94 15.72 -29.21
N PHE A 69 2.98 14.92 -28.75
CA PHE A 69 2.96 13.47 -28.96
C PHE A 69 2.59 13.12 -30.42
N ALA A 70 1.57 13.79 -30.96
CA ALA A 70 1.10 13.58 -32.32
C ALA A 70 2.14 14.05 -33.36
N ARG A 71 2.73 15.23 -33.16
CA ARG A 71 3.64 15.89 -34.12
C ARG A 71 3.04 15.89 -35.54
N GLU A 72 3.81 15.43 -36.52
CA GLU A 72 3.40 15.29 -37.92
C GLU A 72 2.33 14.20 -38.13
N ARG A 73 1.99 13.40 -37.11
CA ARG A 73 1.02 12.30 -37.18
C ARG A 73 -0.39 12.70 -36.76
N LEU A 74 -0.70 13.99 -36.63
CA LEU A 74 -2.04 14.48 -36.26
C LEU A 74 -3.18 13.84 -37.07
N SER A 75 -2.98 13.72 -38.38
CA SER A 75 -3.95 13.10 -39.30
C SER A 75 -4.20 11.62 -39.01
N THR A 76 -3.22 10.90 -38.47
CA THR A 76 -3.39 9.49 -38.05
C THR A 76 -4.32 9.36 -36.84
N TYR A 77 -4.44 10.42 -36.04
CA TYR A 77 -5.35 10.51 -34.91
C TYR A 77 -6.68 11.20 -35.25
N GLY A 78 -6.93 11.52 -36.53
CA GLY A 78 -8.17 12.14 -36.98
C GLY A 78 -8.22 13.67 -36.85
N PHE A 79 -7.07 14.33 -36.69
CA PHE A 79 -6.98 15.79 -36.61
C PHE A 79 -6.33 16.37 -37.87
N GLU A 80 -6.98 17.37 -38.48
CA GLU A 80 -6.49 18.02 -39.70
C GLU A 80 -5.41 19.07 -39.40
N SER A 81 -5.48 19.69 -38.22
CA SER A 81 -4.55 20.72 -37.76
C SER A 81 -4.46 20.78 -36.24
N GLU A 82 -3.46 21.50 -35.74
CA GLU A 82 -3.33 21.79 -34.30
C GLU A 82 -4.57 22.52 -33.75
N ASP A 83 -5.12 23.46 -34.52
CA ASP A 83 -6.34 24.20 -34.17
C ASP A 83 -7.55 23.26 -34.02
N THR A 84 -7.66 22.25 -34.89
CA THR A 84 -8.74 21.27 -34.74
C THR A 84 -8.62 20.50 -33.42
N LEU A 85 -7.42 20.03 -33.07
CA LEU A 85 -7.19 19.31 -31.81
C LEU A 85 -7.49 20.19 -30.59
N ASP A 86 -6.99 21.43 -30.58
CA ASP A 86 -7.23 22.37 -29.49
C ASP A 86 -8.74 22.70 -29.34
N GLY A 87 -9.45 22.82 -30.47
CA GLY A 87 -10.90 22.96 -30.50
C GLY A 87 -11.62 21.78 -29.84
N TYR A 88 -11.30 20.55 -30.23
CA TYR A 88 -11.86 19.34 -29.62
C TYR A 88 -11.53 19.23 -28.12
N PHE A 89 -10.31 19.60 -27.73
CA PHE A 89 -9.90 19.60 -26.33
C PHE A 89 -10.73 20.58 -25.50
N LYS A 90 -10.90 21.82 -25.97
CA LYS A 90 -11.73 22.84 -25.31
C LYS A 90 -13.19 22.40 -25.20
N THR A 91 -13.74 21.79 -26.26
CA THR A 91 -15.09 21.22 -26.24
C THR A 91 -15.20 20.15 -25.16
N ALA A 92 -14.28 19.18 -25.11
CA ALA A 92 -14.27 18.12 -24.10
C ALA A 92 -14.16 18.64 -22.65
N VAL A 93 -13.44 19.75 -22.44
CA VAL A 93 -13.42 20.45 -21.15
C VAL A 93 -14.77 21.10 -20.85
N SER A 94 -15.36 21.81 -21.80
CA SER A 94 -16.64 22.52 -21.62
C SER A 94 -17.82 21.57 -21.37
N GLU A 95 -17.80 20.39 -21.97
CA GLU A 95 -18.81 19.34 -21.80
C GLU A 95 -18.56 18.48 -20.55
N GLY A 96 -17.48 18.72 -19.81
CA GLY A 96 -17.15 18.00 -18.58
C GLY A 96 -16.60 16.59 -18.83
N HIS A 97 -16.21 16.24 -20.05
CA HIS A 97 -15.48 15.00 -20.34
C HIS A 97 -14.06 15.00 -19.76
N LEU A 98 -13.44 16.18 -19.72
CA LEU A 98 -12.14 16.44 -19.10
C LEU A 98 -12.28 17.38 -17.90
N VAL A 99 -11.61 17.04 -16.80
CA VAL A 99 -11.58 17.85 -15.57
C VAL A 99 -10.14 18.19 -15.20
N CYS A 100 -9.93 19.40 -14.65
CA CYS A 100 -8.62 19.90 -14.24
C CYS A 100 -8.63 20.28 -12.76
N PRO A 101 -8.51 19.32 -11.84
CA PRO A 101 -8.62 19.58 -10.40
C PRO A 101 -7.42 20.36 -9.83
N ASP A 102 -6.26 20.25 -10.47
CA ASP A 102 -4.99 20.84 -10.00
C ASP A 102 -4.50 21.99 -10.90
N TYR A 103 -5.38 22.58 -11.73
CA TYR A 103 -5.13 23.70 -12.66
C TYR A 103 -3.98 23.52 -13.67
N THR A 104 -3.40 22.32 -13.75
CA THR A 104 -2.17 22.04 -14.52
C THR A 104 -2.39 20.92 -15.52
N LEU A 105 -2.98 19.81 -15.07
CA LEU A 105 -3.26 18.63 -15.90
C LEU A 105 -4.76 18.34 -15.94
N TYR A 106 -5.23 18.01 -17.13
CA TYR A 106 -6.56 17.51 -17.39
C TYR A 106 -6.58 15.99 -17.36
N TYR A 107 -7.73 15.46 -17.00
CA TYR A 107 -7.96 14.03 -16.92
C TYR A 107 -9.40 13.73 -17.31
N PHE A 108 -9.67 12.52 -17.77
CA PHE A 108 -11.04 12.05 -17.97
C PHE A 108 -11.84 12.08 -16.67
N ALA A 109 -13.06 12.60 -16.72
CA ALA A 109 -13.95 12.75 -15.56
C ALA A 109 -14.38 11.40 -14.96
N ASN A 110 -14.61 10.41 -15.83
CA ASN A 110 -15.21 9.12 -15.46
C ASN A 110 -14.20 7.96 -15.43
N LEU A 111 -12.90 8.25 -15.47
CA LEU A 111 -11.86 7.24 -15.36
C LEU A 111 -11.09 7.37 -14.06
N PRO A 112 -10.71 6.24 -13.43
CA PRO A 112 -9.86 6.26 -12.26
C PRO A 112 -8.51 6.92 -12.59
N ARG A 113 -7.98 7.67 -11.63
CA ARG A 113 -6.61 8.16 -11.70
C ARG A 113 -5.66 6.97 -11.64
N GLN A 114 -4.67 6.96 -12.51
CA GLN A 114 -3.61 5.95 -12.49
C GLN A 114 -2.41 6.57 -11.78
N LEU A 115 -1.88 5.90 -10.76
CA LEU A 115 -0.73 6.38 -10.00
C LEU A 115 0.56 5.70 -10.47
N ALA A 116 1.66 6.44 -10.48
CA ALA A 116 2.97 5.93 -10.86
C ALA A 116 3.41 4.75 -9.97
N ILE A 117 3.00 4.78 -8.71
CA ILE A 117 3.29 3.74 -7.71
C ILE A 117 2.48 2.45 -7.88
N ASP A 118 1.43 2.48 -8.71
CA ASP A 118 0.55 1.34 -8.97
C ASP A 118 0.85 0.66 -10.30
N ILE A 119 1.82 1.18 -11.07
CA ILE A 119 2.23 0.56 -12.33
C ILE A 119 2.80 -0.82 -12.04
N ASP A 120 2.25 -1.83 -12.73
CA ASP A 120 2.80 -3.17 -12.71
C ASP A 120 4.18 -3.20 -13.37
N CYS A 121 5.21 -3.21 -12.53
CA CYS A 121 6.61 -3.23 -12.95
C CYS A 121 7.19 -4.65 -13.07
N ARG A 122 6.37 -5.70 -12.85
CA ARG A 122 6.81 -7.10 -12.87
C ARG A 122 7.41 -7.48 -14.22
N LEU A 123 8.39 -8.39 -14.16
CA LEU A 123 8.87 -9.09 -15.34
C LEU A 123 7.85 -10.17 -15.75
N PRO A 124 7.85 -10.62 -17.02
CA PRO A 124 7.15 -11.86 -17.37
C PRO A 124 7.57 -12.98 -16.40
N GLU A 125 6.61 -13.74 -15.88
CA GLU A 125 6.78 -14.78 -14.84
C GLU A 125 7.06 -14.29 -13.40
N ASP A 126 7.27 -12.99 -13.16
CA ASP A 126 7.32 -12.46 -11.78
C ASP A 126 5.90 -12.35 -11.21
N ASN A 127 5.62 -13.16 -10.20
CA ASN A 127 4.32 -13.22 -9.55
C ASN A 127 4.27 -12.47 -8.21
N LEU A 128 5.34 -11.77 -7.78
CA LEU A 128 5.30 -10.93 -6.58
C LEU A 128 4.71 -9.54 -6.92
N PRO A 129 3.57 -9.14 -6.33
CA PRO A 129 2.97 -7.83 -6.60
C PRO A 129 3.90 -6.66 -6.25
N ALA A 130 3.58 -5.45 -6.73
CA ALA A 130 4.25 -4.24 -6.23
C ALA A 130 3.91 -4.02 -4.75
N ARG A 131 4.77 -3.29 -4.03
CA ARG A 131 4.64 -3.06 -2.57
C ARG A 131 3.24 -2.62 -2.16
N ASN A 132 2.65 -1.69 -2.91
CA ASN A 132 1.34 -1.10 -2.59
C ASN A 132 0.16 -1.97 -3.05
N LEU A 133 0.43 -2.97 -3.90
CA LEU A 133 -0.56 -3.91 -4.43
C LEU A 133 -0.46 -5.29 -3.76
N ASP A 134 0.57 -5.54 -2.95
CA ASP A 134 0.71 -6.79 -2.22
C ASP A 134 -0.21 -6.79 -0.99
N ILE A 135 -1.32 -7.52 -1.11
CA ILE A 135 -2.32 -7.64 -0.05
C ILE A 135 -1.75 -8.20 1.27
N VAL A 136 -0.65 -8.95 1.25
CA VAL A 136 0.02 -9.41 2.47
C VAL A 136 0.72 -8.25 3.17
N LEU A 137 1.35 -7.35 2.40
CA LEU A 137 1.96 -6.14 2.93
C LEU A 137 0.91 -5.13 3.40
N VAL A 138 -0.26 -5.08 2.75
CA VAL A 138 -1.42 -4.32 3.22
C VAL A 138 -1.92 -4.86 4.56
N LEU A 139 -2.07 -6.19 4.68
CA LEU A 139 -2.45 -6.83 5.94
C LEU A 139 -1.47 -6.47 7.06
N HIS A 140 -0.17 -6.49 6.75
CA HIS A 140 0.89 -6.08 7.65
C HIS A 140 0.78 -4.60 8.05
N SER A 141 0.79 -3.66 7.09
CA SER A 141 0.91 -2.24 7.38
C SER A 141 -0.35 -1.62 7.98
N HIS A 142 -1.53 -2.06 7.55
CA HIS A 142 -2.80 -1.43 7.97
C HIS A 142 -3.42 -2.08 9.20
N TYR A 143 -3.13 -3.34 9.47
CA TYR A 143 -3.77 -4.08 10.57
C TYR A 143 -2.76 -4.55 11.60
N PHE A 144 -1.76 -5.32 11.20
CA PHE A 144 -0.80 -5.86 12.17
C PHE A 144 0.06 -4.75 12.80
N TYR A 145 0.58 -3.82 12.00
CA TYR A 145 1.39 -2.71 12.51
C TYR A 145 0.58 -1.79 13.44
N ALA A 146 -0.72 -1.63 13.18
CA ALA A 146 -1.62 -0.96 14.11
C ALA A 146 -1.75 -1.74 15.43
N ALA A 147 -1.85 -3.07 15.38
CA ALA A 147 -1.84 -3.91 16.59
C ALA A 147 -0.53 -3.75 17.37
N ASP A 148 0.62 -3.76 16.69
CA ASP A 148 1.96 -3.62 17.26
C ASP A 148 2.13 -2.28 17.99
N LEU A 149 1.75 -1.18 17.33
CA LEU A 149 1.77 0.15 17.94
C LEU A 149 0.88 0.23 19.19
N MET A 150 -0.29 -0.41 19.18
CA MET A 150 -1.18 -0.42 20.35
C MET A 150 -0.61 -1.27 21.49
N LEU A 151 0.03 -2.40 21.19
CA LEU A 151 0.70 -3.23 22.19
C LEU A 151 1.86 -2.49 22.84
N GLU A 152 2.71 -1.84 22.05
CA GLU A 152 3.84 -1.07 22.55
C GLU A 152 3.39 0.03 23.53
N ASN A 153 2.35 0.78 23.16
CA ASN A 153 1.80 1.83 24.00
C ASN A 153 1.16 1.29 25.29
N TYR A 154 0.47 0.15 25.21
CA TYR A 154 -0.03 -0.57 26.38
C TYR A 154 1.12 -0.98 27.31
N ASP A 155 2.17 -1.63 26.80
CA ASP A 155 3.32 -2.09 27.57
C ASP A 155 4.08 -0.94 28.23
N ASN A 156 4.20 0.19 27.52
CA ASN A 156 4.80 1.40 28.04
C ASN A 156 4.03 1.98 29.24
N LEU A 157 2.69 1.93 29.23
CA LEU A 157 1.88 2.37 30.35
C LEU A 157 1.83 1.34 31.47
N HIS A 158 1.75 0.05 31.14
CA HIS A 158 1.74 -1.04 32.10
C HIS A 158 3.02 -1.05 32.95
N ARG A 159 4.19 -0.97 32.30
CA ARG A 159 5.49 -0.87 33.01
C ARG A 159 5.59 0.34 33.93
N LYS A 160 5.00 1.48 33.53
CA LYS A 160 4.94 2.68 34.38
C LYS A 160 4.05 2.47 35.59
N TRP A 161 2.91 1.81 35.40
CA TRP A 161 2.00 1.44 36.48
C TRP A 161 2.67 0.50 37.48
N GLU A 162 3.29 -0.59 37.00
CA GLU A 162 4.02 -1.55 37.85
C GLU A 162 5.14 -0.88 38.66
N LYS A 163 5.89 0.04 38.03
CA LYS A 163 6.98 0.74 38.69
C LYS A 163 6.52 1.73 39.76
N ASN A 164 5.47 2.49 39.48
CA ASN A 164 5.06 3.63 40.32
C ASN A 164 3.86 3.31 41.22
N ASN A 165 3.30 2.10 41.09
CA ASN A 165 2.03 1.66 41.68
C ASN A 165 0.88 2.67 41.50
N SER A 166 0.95 3.49 40.44
CA SER A 166 0.02 4.58 40.20
C SER A 166 0.07 5.06 38.74
N LEU A 167 -1.12 5.40 38.22
CA LEU A 167 -1.31 6.11 36.96
C LEU A 167 -2.39 7.16 37.15
N SER A 168 -2.33 8.26 36.41
CA SER A 168 -3.46 9.20 36.37
C SER A 168 -4.68 8.54 35.74
N HIS A 169 -5.87 9.00 36.11
CA HIS A 169 -7.13 8.47 35.57
C HIS A 169 -7.14 8.42 34.03
N ARG A 170 -6.67 9.50 33.39
CA ARG A 170 -6.52 9.56 31.93
C ARG A 170 -5.62 8.43 31.39
N LYS A 171 -4.46 8.19 32.01
CA LYS A 171 -3.54 7.12 31.57
C LYS A 171 -4.11 5.72 31.78
N ILE A 172 -4.97 5.53 32.79
CA ILE A 172 -5.69 4.26 32.97
C ILE A 172 -6.66 4.02 31.80
N ILE A 173 -7.41 5.06 31.40
CA ILE A 173 -8.28 5.00 30.22
C ILE A 173 -7.46 4.72 28.96
N ASP A 174 -6.36 5.46 28.75
CA ASP A 174 -5.48 5.26 27.59
C ASP A 174 -4.95 3.82 27.53
N MET A 175 -4.49 3.27 28.67
CA MET A 175 -4.01 1.89 28.76
C MET A 175 -5.09 0.87 28.37
N GLN A 176 -6.34 1.07 28.82
CA GLN A 176 -7.47 0.20 28.44
C GLN A 176 -7.81 0.32 26.95
N LEU A 177 -7.76 1.53 26.39
CA LEU A 177 -7.99 1.78 24.97
C LEU A 177 -6.91 1.10 24.12
N TYR A 178 -5.63 1.24 24.47
CA TYR A 178 -4.54 0.58 23.77
C TYR A 178 -4.66 -0.94 23.81
N MET A 179 -4.89 -1.53 24.98
CA MET A 179 -5.09 -2.99 25.10
C MET A 179 -6.25 -3.47 24.23
N SER A 180 -7.40 -2.79 24.30
CA SER A 180 -8.59 -3.20 23.56
C SER A 180 -8.40 -3.04 22.05
N SER A 181 -7.68 -1.99 21.64
CA SER A 181 -7.34 -1.71 20.24
C SER A 181 -6.35 -2.72 19.68
N TRP A 182 -5.31 -3.07 20.45
CA TRP A 182 -4.37 -4.13 20.11
C TRP A 182 -5.08 -5.46 19.84
N LEU A 183 -5.90 -5.93 20.78
CA LEU A 183 -6.63 -7.19 20.63
C LEU A 183 -7.62 -7.14 19.45
N GLY A 184 -8.23 -5.98 19.21
CA GLY A 184 -9.09 -5.73 18.06
C GLY A 184 -8.38 -5.87 16.72
N PHE A 185 -7.25 -5.16 16.54
CA PHE A 185 -6.45 -5.23 15.33
C PHE A 185 -5.82 -6.61 15.13
N LEU A 186 -5.41 -7.29 16.22
CA LEU A 186 -4.92 -8.66 16.16
C LEU A 186 -6.00 -9.63 15.66
N ALA A 187 -7.25 -9.46 16.10
CA ALA A 187 -8.39 -10.23 15.60
C ALA A 187 -8.63 -10.03 14.10
N VAL A 188 -8.59 -8.77 13.63
CA VAL A 188 -8.74 -8.45 12.20
C VAL A 188 -7.57 -9.01 11.39
N THR A 189 -6.36 -8.99 11.94
CA THR A 189 -5.16 -9.58 11.32
C THR A 189 -5.34 -11.09 11.14
N CYS A 190 -5.89 -11.79 12.13
CA CYS A 190 -6.24 -13.21 12.03
C CYS A 190 -7.24 -13.47 10.89
N GLU A 191 -8.32 -12.73 10.83
CA GLU A 191 -9.34 -12.88 9.79
C GLU A 191 -8.76 -12.61 8.40
N GLY A 192 -7.96 -11.55 8.25
CA GLY A 192 -7.27 -11.24 7.00
C GLY A 192 -6.34 -12.37 6.57
N PHE A 193 -5.55 -12.92 7.49
CA PHE A 193 -4.62 -14.02 7.20
C PHE A 193 -5.36 -15.29 6.72
N GLU A 194 -6.49 -15.63 7.35
CA GLU A 194 -7.34 -16.76 6.94
C GLU A 194 -8.01 -16.52 5.58
N ASN A 195 -8.57 -15.32 5.37
CA ASN A 195 -9.23 -14.93 4.12
C ASN A 195 -8.28 -14.95 2.93
N LEU A 196 -7.01 -14.59 3.14
CA LEU A 196 -5.97 -14.70 2.12
C LEU A 196 -5.59 -16.13 1.79
N ARG A 197 -6.02 -17.12 2.59
CA ARG A 197 -5.61 -18.52 2.47
C ARG A 197 -4.09 -18.62 2.35
N MET A 198 -3.36 -18.00 3.30
CA MET A 198 -1.94 -17.68 3.20
C MET A 198 -1.06 -18.83 2.65
N HIS A 199 -1.27 -20.06 3.11
CA HIS A 199 -0.57 -21.24 2.60
C HIS A 199 -0.66 -21.37 1.08
N LEU A 200 -1.87 -21.29 0.53
CA LEU A 200 -2.12 -21.42 -0.91
C LEU A 200 -1.63 -20.19 -1.68
N LEU A 201 -1.71 -19.00 -1.08
CA LEU A 201 -1.17 -17.78 -1.66
C LEU A 201 0.35 -17.88 -1.82
N LEU A 202 1.06 -18.35 -0.80
CA LEU A 202 2.52 -18.54 -0.84
C LEU A 202 2.92 -19.59 -1.89
N LEU A 203 2.15 -20.68 -1.99
CA LEU A 203 2.44 -21.78 -2.90
C LEU A 203 2.16 -21.43 -4.38
N ASN A 204 1.03 -20.77 -4.65
CA ASN A 204 0.48 -20.64 -6.01
C ASN A 204 0.63 -19.23 -6.59
N SER A 205 0.88 -18.22 -5.76
CA SER A 205 0.80 -16.80 -6.17
C SER A 205 1.99 -15.98 -5.71
N ARG A 206 3.07 -16.63 -5.27
CA ARG A 206 4.33 -15.98 -4.88
C ARG A 206 5.54 -16.71 -5.48
N PRO A 207 6.72 -16.07 -5.52
CA PRO A 207 7.90 -16.70 -6.09
C PRO A 207 8.28 -17.95 -5.30
N ALA A 208 8.86 -18.96 -5.96
CA ALA A 208 9.13 -20.27 -5.35
C ALA A 208 9.91 -20.20 -4.02
N ASP A 209 10.78 -19.20 -3.85
CA ASP A 209 11.53 -19.01 -2.60
C ASP A 209 10.64 -18.65 -1.38
N PHE A 210 9.40 -18.18 -1.60
CA PHE A 210 8.41 -17.94 -0.55
C PHE A 210 7.86 -19.23 0.05
N ASN A 211 8.04 -20.39 -0.59
CA ASN A 211 7.69 -21.69 -0.01
C ASN A 211 8.41 -21.95 1.31
N LYS A 212 9.57 -21.32 1.55
CA LYS A 212 10.28 -21.37 2.84
C LYS A 212 9.48 -20.75 4.00
N LEU A 213 8.44 -19.96 3.72
CA LEU A 213 7.55 -19.39 4.73
C LEU A 213 6.37 -20.31 5.07
N ILE A 214 6.11 -21.36 4.30
CA ILE A 214 4.98 -22.27 4.52
C ILE A 214 4.99 -22.86 5.94
N PRO A 215 6.12 -23.38 6.48
CA PRO A 215 6.13 -23.90 7.84
C PRO A 215 5.72 -22.87 8.91
N LYS A 216 6.14 -21.60 8.74
CA LYS A 216 5.75 -20.49 9.62
C LYS A 216 4.26 -20.16 9.47
N SER A 217 3.78 -20.09 8.23
CA SER A 217 2.36 -19.88 7.91
C SER A 217 1.48 -20.96 8.53
N ASP A 218 1.88 -22.23 8.45
CA ASP A 218 1.11 -23.36 8.99
C ASP A 218 1.11 -23.38 10.52
N ALA A 219 2.24 -23.06 11.15
CA ALA A 219 2.31 -22.90 12.60
C ALA A 219 1.41 -21.77 13.10
N LEU A 220 1.44 -20.61 12.42
CA LEU A 220 0.59 -19.48 12.71
C LEU A 220 -0.90 -19.81 12.49
N GLY A 221 -1.25 -20.50 11.40
CA GLY A 221 -2.61 -20.97 11.14
C GLY A 221 -3.15 -21.90 12.25
N LYS A 222 -2.30 -22.75 12.83
CA LYS A 222 -2.66 -23.58 13.99
C LYS A 222 -2.94 -22.73 15.24
N LEU A 223 -2.13 -21.70 15.50
CA LEU A 223 -2.35 -20.77 16.62
C LEU A 223 -3.64 -19.97 16.43
N ILE A 224 -3.87 -19.42 15.23
CA ILE A 224 -5.10 -18.69 14.90
C ILE A 224 -6.33 -19.57 15.17
N LYS A 225 -6.33 -20.82 14.69
CA LYS A 225 -7.46 -21.74 14.89
C LYS A 225 -7.80 -21.99 16.36
N ARG A 226 -6.80 -21.98 17.26
CA ARG A 226 -7.01 -22.15 18.71
C ARG A 226 -7.62 -20.92 19.38
N HIS A 227 -7.33 -19.72 18.87
CA HIS A 227 -7.51 -18.48 19.63
C HIS A 227 -8.41 -17.42 18.97
N ARG A 228 -8.72 -17.54 17.67
CA ARG A 228 -9.43 -16.50 16.91
C ARG A 228 -10.84 -16.20 17.43
N ASN A 229 -11.58 -17.22 17.87
CA ASN A 229 -13.00 -17.06 18.23
C ASN A 229 -13.15 -16.11 19.43
N PRO A 230 -12.43 -16.32 20.55
CA PRO A 230 -12.37 -15.36 21.65
C PRO A 230 -11.96 -13.94 21.24
N LEU A 231 -10.94 -13.78 20.38
CA LEU A 231 -10.51 -12.45 19.90
C LEU A 231 -11.61 -11.75 19.09
N ARG A 232 -12.26 -12.49 18.19
CA ARG A 232 -13.34 -11.99 17.34
C ARG A 232 -14.55 -11.55 18.18
N GLU A 233 -14.93 -12.36 19.16
CA GLU A 233 -16.01 -12.02 20.10
C GLU A 233 -15.66 -10.77 20.91
N PHE A 234 -14.45 -10.69 21.47
CA PHE A 234 -13.97 -9.53 22.19
C PHE A 234 -14.00 -8.25 21.33
N ARG A 235 -13.47 -8.31 20.11
CA ARG A 235 -13.50 -7.19 19.16
C ARG A 235 -14.94 -6.73 18.92
N ASN A 236 -15.84 -7.64 18.54
CA ASN A 236 -17.22 -7.29 18.24
C ASN A 236 -17.92 -6.62 19.45
N LYS A 237 -17.62 -7.06 20.68
CA LYS A 237 -18.19 -6.46 21.90
C LYS A 237 -17.50 -5.17 22.35
N THR A 238 -16.32 -4.86 21.81
CA THR A 238 -15.52 -3.68 22.17
C THR A 238 -15.83 -2.48 21.28
N PHE A 239 -15.97 -2.69 19.97
CA PHE A 239 -16.15 -1.61 18.98
C PHE A 239 -17.61 -1.36 18.59
N HIS A 240 -18.55 -2.03 19.25
CA HIS A 240 -19.98 -1.73 19.21
C HIS A 240 -20.43 -1.21 20.58
N LEU A 241 -21.53 -0.45 20.62
CA LEU A 241 -22.10 0.04 21.87
C LEU A 241 -22.34 -1.13 22.81
N ARG A 242 -21.83 -1.02 24.04
CA ARG A 242 -21.83 -2.13 25.00
C ARG A 242 -23.24 -2.33 25.57
N GLU A 243 -23.83 -3.48 25.26
CA GLU A 243 -25.10 -3.93 25.86
C GLU A 243 -24.87 -4.95 26.99
N ASP A 244 -23.74 -5.68 26.98
CA ASP A 244 -23.41 -6.74 27.95
C ASP A 244 -21.98 -6.58 28.50
N PRO A 245 -21.81 -5.98 29.71
CA PRO A 245 -20.51 -5.87 30.37
C PRO A 245 -19.86 -7.21 30.74
N GLU A 246 -20.64 -8.29 30.90
CA GLU A 246 -20.13 -9.61 31.30
C GLU A 246 -19.32 -10.27 30.18
N ALA A 247 -19.58 -9.93 28.92
CA ALA A 247 -18.83 -10.47 27.79
C ALA A 247 -17.33 -10.09 27.85
N ILE A 248 -17.02 -8.87 28.30
CA ILE A 248 -15.63 -8.40 28.47
C ILE A 248 -14.98 -9.06 29.68
N ARG A 249 -15.72 -9.20 30.80
CA ARG A 249 -15.23 -9.88 32.00
C ARG A 249 -14.87 -11.34 31.71
N ARG A 250 -15.72 -12.06 30.98
CA ARG A 250 -15.47 -13.44 30.53
C ARG A 250 -14.25 -13.57 29.64
N PHE A 251 -13.94 -12.56 28.83
CA PHE A 251 -12.69 -12.56 28.09
C PHE A 251 -11.49 -12.52 29.06
N PHE A 252 -11.47 -11.59 30.02
CA PHE A 252 -10.38 -11.48 31.00
C PHE A 252 -10.47 -12.46 32.18
N ASP A 253 -11.09 -13.62 31.99
CA ASP A 253 -11.10 -14.68 33.00
C ASP A 253 -9.64 -15.07 33.38
N PRO A 254 -9.27 -15.00 34.67
CA PRO A 254 -7.89 -15.26 35.11
C PRO A 254 -7.37 -16.65 34.74
N HIS A 255 -8.23 -17.65 34.58
CA HIS A 255 -7.86 -19.01 34.21
C HIS A 255 -7.71 -19.20 32.70
N ALA A 256 -8.20 -18.26 31.89
CA ALA A 256 -8.19 -18.36 30.44
C ALA A 256 -6.88 -17.87 29.78
N ASN A 257 -5.96 -17.28 30.56
CA ASN A 257 -4.63 -16.81 30.13
C ASN A 257 -4.63 -16.02 28.81
N ARG A 258 -5.68 -15.22 28.57
CA ARG A 258 -5.95 -14.60 27.25
C ARG A 258 -4.83 -13.70 26.75
N LEU A 259 -4.29 -12.88 27.65
CA LEU A 259 -3.22 -11.94 27.30
C LEU A 259 -1.92 -12.67 26.95
N LEU A 260 -1.65 -13.81 27.59
CA LEU A 260 -0.44 -14.58 27.34
C LEU A 260 -0.45 -15.16 25.92
N TRP A 261 -1.48 -15.93 25.55
CA TRP A 261 -1.52 -16.49 24.19
C TRP A 261 -1.77 -15.42 23.13
N ALA A 262 -2.38 -14.27 23.48
CA ALA A 262 -2.52 -13.16 22.54
C ALA A 262 -1.15 -12.56 22.18
N ARG A 263 -0.23 -12.50 23.14
CA ARG A 263 1.18 -12.14 22.87
C ARG A 263 1.88 -13.20 22.04
N GLU A 264 1.73 -14.49 22.38
CA GLU A 264 2.31 -15.58 21.56
C GLU A 264 1.84 -15.51 20.10
N LEU A 265 0.56 -15.23 19.89
CA LEU A 265 -0.02 -15.05 18.57
C LEU A 265 0.54 -13.78 17.88
N HIS A 266 0.66 -12.68 18.61
CA HIS A 266 1.23 -11.44 18.12
C HIS A 266 2.69 -11.62 17.68
N ASP A 267 3.52 -12.26 18.51
CA ASP A 267 4.93 -12.54 18.22
C ASP A 267 5.07 -13.45 16.99
N ALA A 268 4.19 -14.45 16.85
CA ALA A 268 4.16 -15.31 15.67
C ALA A 268 3.80 -14.54 14.38
N PHE A 269 2.89 -13.56 14.46
CA PHE A 269 2.63 -12.65 13.34
C PHE A 269 3.83 -11.74 13.05
N ALA A 270 4.47 -11.17 14.07
CA ALA A 270 5.65 -10.33 13.92
C ALA A 270 6.76 -11.07 13.17
N ASP A 271 7.06 -12.30 13.60
CA ASP A 271 8.05 -13.16 12.96
C ASP A 271 7.69 -13.50 11.50
N PHE A 272 6.43 -13.86 11.24
CA PHE A 272 5.96 -14.14 9.89
C PHE A 272 6.07 -12.92 8.97
N PHE A 273 5.52 -11.78 9.37
CA PHE A 273 5.51 -10.59 8.53
C PHE A 273 6.91 -10.01 8.32
N ASN A 274 7.79 -10.06 9.33
CA ASN A 274 9.18 -9.68 9.16
C ASN A 274 9.88 -10.59 8.13
N SER A 275 9.70 -11.91 8.25
CA SER A 275 10.25 -12.89 7.29
C SER A 275 9.72 -12.66 5.87
N TYR A 276 8.43 -12.37 5.74
CA TYR A 276 7.78 -12.08 4.47
C TYR A 276 8.33 -10.78 3.85
N ARG A 277 8.40 -9.70 4.63
CA ARG A 277 8.87 -8.40 4.17
C ARG A 277 10.32 -8.45 3.70
N VAL A 278 11.20 -9.12 4.45
CA VAL A 278 12.61 -9.33 4.04
C VAL A 278 12.68 -10.06 2.69
N LYS A 279 11.88 -11.11 2.50
CA LYS A 279 11.83 -11.82 1.21
C LYS A 279 11.33 -10.93 0.07
N CYS A 280 10.33 -10.08 0.32
CA CYS A 280 9.90 -9.09 -0.66
C CYS A 280 11.04 -8.15 -1.04
N GLU A 281 11.74 -7.55 -0.06
CA GLU A 281 12.86 -6.63 -0.34
C GLU A 281 13.97 -7.30 -1.14
N CYS A 282 14.36 -8.53 -0.76
CA CYS A 282 15.36 -9.30 -1.51
C CYS A 282 14.90 -9.57 -2.94
N HIS A 283 13.64 -9.95 -3.13
CA HIS A 283 13.09 -10.19 -4.47
C HIS A 283 13.06 -8.92 -5.31
N TYR A 284 12.63 -7.79 -4.73
CA TYR A 284 12.62 -6.52 -5.44
C TYR A 284 14.03 -6.10 -5.87
N ALA A 285 15.00 -6.15 -4.96
CA ALA A 285 16.38 -5.83 -5.25
C ALA A 285 16.96 -6.71 -6.38
N ASN A 286 16.71 -8.03 -6.33
CA ASN A 286 17.21 -8.98 -7.34
C ASN A 286 16.57 -8.79 -8.72
N ASN A 287 15.37 -8.19 -8.79
CA ASN A 287 14.64 -7.96 -10.04
C ASN A 287 14.70 -6.48 -10.50
N GLY A 288 15.57 -5.65 -9.90
CA GLY A 288 15.69 -4.23 -10.26
C GLY A 288 14.42 -3.42 -9.98
N ARG A 289 13.68 -3.79 -8.93
CA ARG A 289 12.43 -3.15 -8.49
C ARG A 289 12.60 -2.31 -7.23
#